data_AF-A0AAW9QVS3-F1
#
_entry.id   AF-A0AAW9QVS3-F1
#
_cell.length_a   1.000
_cell.length_b   1.000
_cell.length_c   1.000
_cell.angle_alpha   90.00
_cell.angle_beta   90.00
_cell.angle_gamma   90.00
#
_symmetry.space_group_name_H-M   'P 1'
#
loop_
_entity.id
_entity.type
_entity.pdbx_description
1 polymer ?
#
loop_
_entity_poly.entity_id
_entity_poly.type
_entity_poly.pdbx_seq_one_letter_code
_entity_poly.pdbx_strand_id
1 'polypeptide(L)' 'MSEVIEIPIELTRFQLPEAVQERLQFLLDRQDAGETLTVSERKEAEGLIELAEFLALLHLRSHRLTK' A
#
# COMPACT_ATOMS: atom_id res chain seq x y z
N MET A 1 20.22 16.16 9.92
CA MET A 1 19.06 16.70 10.68
C MET A 1 17.90 15.78 10.37
N SER A 2 17.33 15.11 11.36
CA SER A 2 16.18 14.24 11.16
C SER A 2 14.94 15.12 11.09
N GLU A 3 14.34 15.28 9.91
CA GLU A 3 13.04 15.92 9.79
C GLU A 3 12.00 14.99 10.42
N VAL A 4 11.47 15.38 11.58
CA VAL A 4 10.38 14.69 12.23
C VAL A 4 9.12 15.03 11.46
N ILE A 5 8.59 14.07 10.71
CA ILE A 5 7.28 14.19 10.07
C ILE A 5 6.23 13.82 11.11
N GLU A 6 5.48 14.80 11.59
CA GLU A 6 4.30 14.57 12.41
C GLU A 6 3.20 13.99 11.53
N ILE A 7 2.73 12.78 11.86
CA ILE A 7 1.66 12.10 11.12
C ILE A 7 0.37 12.26 11.93
N PRO A 8 -0.64 12.97 11.39
CA PRO A 8 -1.96 13.05 12.00
C PRO A 8 -2.51 11.67 12.33
N ILE A 9 -3.10 11.51 13.52
CA ILE A 9 -3.61 10.21 13.97
C ILE A 9 -4.77 9.72 13.10
N GLU A 10 -5.44 10.61 12.38
CA GLU A 10 -6.48 10.31 11.41
C GLU A 10 -5.93 9.54 10.21
N LEU A 11 -4.68 9.82 9.79
CA LEU A 11 -4.02 9.11 8.69
C LEU A 11 -3.73 7.65 9.02
N THR A 12 -3.79 7.27 10.29
CA THR A 12 -3.53 5.89 10.70
C THR A 12 -4.71 4.98 10.42
N ARG A 13 -5.89 5.57 10.16
CA ARG A 13 -7.08 4.88 9.66
C ARG A 13 -7.14 4.87 8.14
N PHE A 14 -6.21 5.55 7.47
CA PHE A 14 -6.17 5.59 6.02
C PHE A 14 -5.76 4.21 5.51
N GLN A 15 -6.67 3.60 4.79
CA GLN A 15 -6.48 2.32 4.11
C GLN A 15 -6.44 2.56 2.61
N LEU A 16 -5.90 1.58 1.88
CA LEU A 16 -5.97 1.60 0.43
C LEU A 16 -7.47 1.61 0.03
N PRO A 17 -7.94 2.56 -0.80
CA PRO A 17 -9.33 2.59 -1.23
C PRO A 17 -9.74 1.27 -1.90
N GLU A 18 -10.98 0.84 -1.70
CA GLU A 18 -11.47 -0.49 -2.13
C GLU A 18 -11.16 -0.77 -3.62
N ALA A 19 -11.52 0.14 -4.52
CA ALA A 19 -11.24 -0.02 -5.96
C ALA A 19 -9.74 -0.13 -6.29
N VAL A 20 -8.88 0.50 -5.48
CA VAL A 20 -7.42 0.44 -5.64
C VAL A 20 -6.88 -0.89 -5.11
N GLN A 21 -7.43 -1.38 -4.00
CA GLN A 21 -7.14 -2.72 -3.47
C GLN A 21 -7.57 -3.82 -4.43
N GLU A 22 -8.76 -3.72 -5.02
CA GLU A 22 -9.25 -4.65 -6.04
C GLU A 22 -8.33 -4.65 -7.27
N ARG A 23 -7.86 -3.48 -7.69
CA ARG A 23 -6.93 -3.37 -8.82
C ARG A 23 -5.59 -4.04 -8.53
N LEU A 24 -5.04 -3.83 -7.34
CA LEU A 24 -3.82 -4.52 -6.90
C LEU A 24 -4.04 -6.03 -6.87
N GLN A 25 -5.13 -6.50 -6.26
CA GLN A 25 -5.44 -7.93 -6.18
C GLN A 25 -5.56 -8.56 -7.57
N PHE A 26 -6.27 -7.91 -8.48
CA PHE A 26 -6.39 -8.37 -9.86
C PHE A 26 -5.04 -8.54 -10.58
N LEU A 27 -4.10 -7.61 -10.37
CA LEU A 27 -2.76 -7.69 -10.97
C LEU A 27 -1.95 -8.85 -10.39
N LEU A 28 -2.03 -9.07 -9.07
CA LEU A 28 -1.36 -10.17 -8.39
C LEU A 28 -1.95 -11.53 -8.79
N ASP A 29 -3.28 -11.65 -8.83
CA ASP A 29 -3.96 -12.89 -9.24
C ASP A 29 -3.54 -13.33 -10.65
N ARG A 30 -3.37 -12.37 -11.57
CA ARG A 30 -2.89 -12.65 -12.92
C ARG A 30 -1.44 -13.13 -12.93
N GLN A 31 -0.57 -12.55 -12.09
CA GLN A 31 0.81 -13.03 -11.95
C GLN A 31 0.86 -14.44 -11.36
N ASP A 32 0.04 -14.72 -10.34
CA ASP A 32 -0.06 -16.03 -9.69
C ASP A 32 -0.62 -17.10 -10.66
N ALA A 33 -1.52 -16.70 -11.57
CA ALA A 33 -2.00 -17.54 -12.66
C ALA A 33 -0.95 -17.76 -13.78
N GLY A 34 0.23 -17.12 -13.71
CA GLY A 34 1.28 -17.21 -14.71
C GLY A 34 1.04 -16.35 -15.95
N GLU A 35 0.08 -15.42 -15.92
CA GLU A 35 -0.18 -14.51 -17.02
C GLU A 35 0.93 -13.47 -17.16
N THR A 36 1.23 -13.10 -18.40
CA THR A 36 2.21 -12.04 -18.66
C THR A 36 1.56 -10.67 -18.52
N LEU A 37 1.89 -9.95 -17.44
CA LEU A 37 1.57 -8.54 -17.33
C LEU A 37 2.35 -7.71 -18.36
N THR A 38 1.77 -6.64 -18.87
CA THR A 38 2.50 -5.62 -19.62
C THR A 38 3.50 -4.90 -18.71
N VAL A 39 4.45 -4.17 -19.31
CA VAL A 39 5.40 -3.35 -18.54
C VAL A 39 4.67 -2.31 -17.69
N SER A 40 3.60 -1.71 -18.21
CA SER A 40 2.79 -0.72 -17.48
C SER A 40 2.06 -1.35 -16.30
N GLU A 41 1.46 -2.52 -16.49
CA GLU A 41 0.76 -3.25 -15.42
C GLU A 41 1.71 -3.72 -14.31
N ARG A 42 2.95 -4.12 -14.65
CA ARG A 42 3.97 -4.44 -13.64
C ARG A 42 4.32 -3.23 -12.79
N LYS A 43 4.57 -2.09 -13.43
CA LYS A 43 4.87 -0.84 -12.72
C LYS A 43 3.70 -0.38 -11.86
N GLU A 44 2.47 -0.57 -12.33
CA GLU A 44 1.25 -0.31 -11.56
C GLU A 44 1.22 -1.21 -10.32
N ALA A 45 1.43 -2.53 -10.46
CA ALA A 45 1.48 -3.45 -9.34
C ALA A 45 2.57 -3.08 -8.33
N GLU A 46 3.79 -2.79 -8.80
CA GLU A 46 4.92 -2.36 -7.96
C GLU A 46 4.58 -1.12 -7.13
N GLY A 47 4.02 -0.08 -7.76
CA GLY A 47 3.63 1.14 -7.06
C GLY A 47 2.48 0.95 -6.07
N LEU A 48 1.51 0.09 -6.41
CA LEU A 48 0.40 -0.25 -5.52
C LEU A 48 0.85 -1.08 -4.30
N ILE A 49 1.82 -1.99 -4.49
CA ILE A 49 2.46 -2.73 -3.39
C ILE A 49 3.19 -1.77 -2.46
N GLU A 50 4.04 -0.88 -3.00
CA GLU A 50 4.78 0.11 -2.21
C GLU A 50 3.84 0.97 -1.36
N LEU A 51 2.72 1.42 -1.95
CA LEU A 51 1.71 2.18 -1.23
C LEU A 51 1.04 1.36 -0.12
N ALA A 52 0.66 0.10 -0.39
CA ALA A 52 0.06 -0.77 0.59
C ALA A 52 1.00 -1.05 1.78
N GLU A 53 2.29 -1.30 1.50
CA GLU A 53 3.32 -1.49 2.52
C GLU A 53 3.51 -0.23 3.38
N PHE A 54 3.57 0.94 2.74
CA PHE A 54 3.68 2.20 3.45
C PHE A 54 2.51 2.41 4.41
N LEU A 55 1.27 2.20 3.95
CA LEU A 55 0.07 2.32 4.79
C LEU A 55 0.06 1.31 5.95
N ALA A 56 0.50 0.07 5.70
CA ALA A 56 0.65 -0.93 6.76
C ALA A 56 1.68 -0.50 7.83
N LEU A 57 2.81 0.08 7.41
CA LEU A 57 3.82 0.63 8.32
C LEU A 57 3.28 1.79 9.16
N LEU A 58 2.52 2.71 8.54
CA LEU A 58 1.85 3.80 9.24
C LEU A 58 0.87 3.28 10.30
N HIS A 59 0.04 2.30 9.93
CA HIS A 59 -0.90 1.67 10.85
C HIS A 59 -0.17 1.04 12.06
N LEU A 60 0.90 0.26 11.81
CA LEU A 60 1.69 -0.38 12.89
C LEU A 60 2.40 0.61 13.81
N ARG A 61 2.90 1.74 13.27
CA ARG A 61 3.52 2.79 14.09
C ARG A 61 2.49 3.51 14.96
N SER A 62 1.30 3.79 14.42
CA SER A 62 0.22 4.43 15.19
C SER A 62 -0.23 3.63 16.40
N HIS A 63 -0.36 2.30 16.23
CA HIS A 63 -0.85 1.40 17.27
C HIS A 63 0.10 1.33 18.47
N ARG A 64 1.37 1.67 18.28
CA ARG A 64 2.38 1.78 19.34
C ARG A 64 2.31 3.11 20.10
N LEU A 65 1.75 4.16 19.50
CA LEU A 65 1.59 5.48 20.13
C LEU A 65 0.30 5.60 20.94
N THR A 66 -0.68 4.70 20.72
CA THR A 66 -1.98 4.69 21.40
C THR A 66 -2.07 3.74 22.61
N LYS A 67 -0.98 3.06 22.96
CA LYS A 67 -0.86 2.25 24.19
C LYS A 67 -0.12 3.02 25.27
#